data_AF-A0A521MN42-F1
#
_entry.id   AF-A0A521MN42-F1
#
_cell.length_a   1.000
_cell.length_b   1.000
_cell.length_c   1.000
_cell.angle_alpha   90.00
_cell.angle_beta   90.00
_cell.angle_gamma   90.00
#
_symmetry.space_group_name_H-M   'P 1'
#
loop_
_entity.id
_entity.type
_entity.pdbx_description
1 polymer ?
#
loop_
_entity_poly.entity_id
_entity_poly.type
_entity_poly.pdbx_seq_one_letter_code
_entity_poly.pdbx_strand_id
1 'polypeptide(L)'
;MSDDTRIRSGARAAIVASIVAGGALALTGCFGSPESSGTPSPTPIPTMAQPMPSGDGTLVIGAVVPLTGADAGFGAASLAGVELAVRDIDEAGGVGGVPVIVLHADAATGAAAVTGLDSRGIDAIVGPNAVALIPATDDAATAAGVPGLSASGDALTADEAFLTRLRSADPTLSETRYGAESYDATVIVALAASLAGDDGRASIARFLPAITSGDIECSSYGACLEVLNSRADIRYTGVTGQLGVSGSEPAPGVLALIGLAL
;
A
#
# COMPACT_ATOMS: atom_id res chain seq x y z
N MET A 1 5.70 25.18 59.32
CA MET A 1 7.12 25.55 59.48
C MET A 1 7.85 24.87 58.34
N SER A 2 7.89 25.48 57.15
CA SER A 2 8.93 26.46 56.72
C SER A 2 10.27 25.74 56.63
N ASP A 3 10.83 25.43 55.45
CA ASP A 3 11.49 26.30 54.46
C ASP A 3 11.67 25.44 53.18
N ASP A 4 11.25 25.79 51.97
CA ASP A 4 11.66 26.85 51.04
C ASP A 4 13.12 26.80 50.48
N THR A 5 13.18 26.62 49.16
CA THR A 5 14.10 27.24 48.18
C THR A 5 15.57 26.78 48.08
N ARG A 6 15.95 26.17 46.95
CA ARG A 6 16.77 26.85 45.91
C ARG A 6 16.98 26.01 44.63
N ILE A 7 16.27 26.47 43.60
CA ILE A 7 16.62 26.41 42.17
C ILE A 7 18.08 26.82 41.94
N ARG A 8 18.82 26.05 41.12
CA ARG A 8 19.92 26.58 40.30
C ARG A 8 19.84 25.99 38.90
N SER A 9 19.15 26.71 38.01
CA SER A 9 19.26 26.53 36.57
C SER A 9 20.64 27.04 36.11
N GLY A 10 21.35 26.22 35.35
CA GLY A 10 22.63 26.58 34.75
C GLY A 10 22.40 27.14 33.35
N ALA A 11 22.10 28.44 33.26
CA ALA A 11 22.12 29.17 32.00
C ALA A 11 23.58 29.30 31.50
N ARG A 12 23.89 28.69 30.36
CA ARG A 12 25.11 29.02 29.59
C ARG A 12 24.76 30.09 28.56
N ALA A 13 25.04 31.33 28.94
CA ALA A 13 25.14 32.46 28.03
C ALA A 13 26.35 32.27 27.11
N ALA A 14 26.15 32.37 25.80
CA ALA A 14 27.20 32.70 24.85
C ALA A 14 26.69 33.89 24.02
N ILE A 15 27.27 35.04 24.34
CA ILE A 15 27.07 36.34 23.71
C ILE A 15 27.84 36.34 22.39
N VAL A 16 27.17 36.62 21.27
CA VAL A 16 27.81 37.05 20.03
C VAL A 16 27.24 38.42 19.69
N ALA A 17 28.09 39.44 19.78
CA ALA A 17 27.80 40.81 19.40
C ALA A 17 28.66 41.19 18.18
N SER A 18 28.08 41.99 17.27
CA SER A 18 28.66 42.95 16.28
C SER A 18 27.76 42.94 15.02
N ILE A 19 26.75 43.80 14.85
CA ILE A 19 26.75 45.23 14.41
C ILE A 19 27.62 45.47 13.16
N VAL A 20 27.00 45.87 12.03
CA VAL A 20 27.15 47.19 11.34
C VAL A 20 26.41 47.20 9.98
N ALA A 21 25.48 48.16 9.88
CA ALA A 21 25.07 49.04 8.75
C ALA A 21 24.83 48.52 7.31
N GLY A 22 23.58 48.71 6.85
CA GLY A 22 23.18 49.85 6.00
C GLY A 22 23.71 49.92 4.56
N GLY A 23 22.79 49.81 3.59
CA GLY A 23 23.04 50.23 2.21
C GLY A 23 21.91 49.88 1.24
N ALA A 24 20.86 50.70 1.19
CA ALA A 24 19.86 50.65 0.12
C ALA A 24 20.41 51.38 -1.11
N LEU A 25 20.82 50.63 -2.13
CA LEU A 25 21.11 51.16 -3.47
C LEU A 25 19.92 50.87 -4.40
N ALA A 26 19.14 51.91 -4.68
CA ALA A 26 18.21 51.91 -5.80
C ALA A 26 18.98 52.31 -7.07
N LEU A 27 19.27 51.33 -7.94
CA LEU A 27 19.75 51.60 -9.30
C LEU A 27 18.54 51.62 -10.26
N THR A 28 18.11 52.83 -10.61
CA THR A 28 17.30 53.10 -11.81
C THR A 28 18.14 52.82 -13.06
N GLY A 29 17.93 51.67 -13.68
CA GLY A 29 18.44 51.33 -15.00
C GLY A 29 17.38 51.55 -16.09
N CYS A 30 17.62 52.51 -16.98
CA CYS A 30 16.94 52.59 -18.26
C CYS A 30 17.53 51.52 -19.18
N PHE A 31 16.74 50.53 -19.61
CA PHE A 31 17.11 49.64 -20.71
C PHE A 31 15.94 49.42 -21.65
N GLY A 32 16.23 49.52 -22.94
CA GLY A 32 15.28 49.59 -24.04
C GLY A 32 14.44 48.32 -24.22
N SER A 33 13.30 48.52 -24.89
CA SER A 33 12.35 47.50 -25.27
C SER A 33 12.97 46.43 -26.17
N PRO A 34 12.76 45.13 -25.86
CA PRO A 34 12.75 44.10 -26.89
C PRO A 34 11.33 43.92 -27.43
N GLU A 35 11.29 43.84 -28.76
CA GLU A 35 10.20 43.43 -29.63
C GLU A 35 9.41 42.24 -29.08
N SER A 36 8.08 42.37 -29.06
CA SER A 36 7.14 41.32 -28.70
C SER A 36 7.15 40.21 -29.76
N SER A 37 8.12 39.29 -29.65
CA SER A 37 8.07 38.01 -30.35
C SER A 37 6.95 37.17 -29.73
N GLY A 38 5.92 36.88 -30.52
CA GLY A 38 4.74 36.13 -30.08
C GLY A 38 5.12 34.83 -29.38
N THR A 39 4.72 34.72 -28.10
CA THR A 39 4.76 33.47 -27.36
C THR A 39 3.87 32.47 -28.07
N PRO A 40 4.36 31.29 -28.51
CA PRO A 40 3.45 30.24 -28.95
C PRO A 40 2.55 29.90 -27.76
N SER A 41 1.25 30.01 -27.98
CA SER A 41 0.23 29.53 -27.04
C SER A 41 0.60 28.09 -26.65
N PRO A 42 0.71 27.75 -25.35
CA PRO A 42 1.04 26.39 -24.96
C PRO A 42 -0.05 25.47 -25.52
N THR A 43 0.37 24.59 -26.44
CA THR A 43 -0.48 23.51 -26.92
C THR A 43 -0.95 22.73 -25.69
N PRO A 44 -2.26 22.55 -25.46
CA PRO A 44 -2.71 21.74 -24.35
C PRO A 44 -2.10 20.36 -24.51
N ILE A 45 -1.23 20.00 -23.57
CA ILE A 45 -0.80 18.61 -23.39
C ILE A 45 -2.09 17.84 -23.17
N PRO A 46 -2.34 16.72 -23.88
CA PRO A 46 -3.45 15.85 -23.54
C PRO A 46 -3.24 15.42 -22.09
N THR A 47 -3.93 16.09 -21.17
CA THR A 47 -4.13 15.59 -19.81
C THR A 47 -4.72 14.21 -20.02
N MET A 48 -3.96 13.17 -19.67
CA MET A 48 -4.57 11.89 -19.37
C MET A 48 -5.56 12.22 -18.26
N ALA A 49 -6.83 12.42 -18.61
CA ALA A 49 -7.88 12.60 -17.63
C ALA A 49 -7.83 11.33 -16.81
N GLN A 50 -7.22 11.44 -15.61
CA GLN A 50 -7.34 10.40 -14.60
C GLN A 50 -8.86 10.18 -14.48
N PRO A 51 -9.35 8.93 -14.60
CA PRO A 51 -10.76 8.65 -14.35
C PRO A 51 -11.16 9.37 -13.07
N MET A 52 -12.35 9.98 -13.06
CA MET A 52 -12.85 10.58 -11.83
C MET A 52 -12.79 9.51 -10.72
N PRO A 53 -12.32 9.85 -9.51
CA PRO A 53 -12.29 8.90 -8.39
C PRO A 53 -13.65 8.23 -8.27
N SER A 54 -13.65 6.91 -8.26
CA SER A 54 -14.83 6.07 -8.34
C SER A 54 -15.12 5.37 -7.01
N GLY A 55 -14.15 5.33 -6.10
CA GLY A 55 -14.32 4.83 -4.75
C GLY A 55 -14.85 5.88 -3.78
N ASP A 56 -15.00 5.48 -2.53
CA ASP A 56 -15.63 6.27 -1.47
C ASP A 56 -14.61 6.97 -0.54
N GLY A 57 -13.32 6.78 -0.81
CA GLY A 57 -12.21 7.39 -0.07
C GLY A 57 -11.77 6.59 1.16
N THR A 58 -12.32 5.39 1.39
CA THR A 58 -11.83 4.44 2.39
C THR A 58 -11.54 3.08 1.75
N LEU A 59 -10.27 2.71 1.64
CA LEU A 59 -9.91 1.37 1.17
C LEU A 59 -10.37 0.29 2.16
N VAL A 60 -11.33 -0.54 1.74
CA VAL A 60 -11.84 -1.69 2.49
C VAL A 60 -11.36 -3.00 1.87
N ILE A 61 -10.48 -3.73 2.57
CA ILE A 61 -9.92 -5.00 2.11
C ILE A 61 -10.70 -6.17 2.73
N GLY A 62 -11.17 -7.08 1.88
CA GLY A 62 -11.72 -8.37 2.28
C GLY A 62 -10.64 -9.44 2.40
N ALA A 63 -10.33 -9.87 3.62
CA ALA A 63 -9.44 -11.01 3.87
C ALA A 63 -10.24 -12.31 3.82
N VAL A 64 -10.05 -13.10 2.75
CA VAL A 64 -10.67 -14.41 2.57
C VAL A 64 -9.63 -15.46 2.89
N VAL A 65 -9.67 -16.05 4.09
CA VAL A 65 -8.63 -16.98 4.56
C VAL A 65 -9.27 -18.18 5.29
N PRO A 66 -8.66 -19.38 5.30
CA PRO A 66 -9.26 -20.54 5.96
C PRO A 66 -9.17 -20.38 7.48
N LEU A 67 -10.24 -19.92 8.12
CA LEU A 67 -10.28 -19.70 9.58
C LEU A 67 -10.71 -20.94 10.35
N THR A 68 -11.26 -21.93 9.65
CA THR A 68 -11.70 -23.20 10.22
C THR A 68 -11.17 -24.39 9.41
N GLY A 69 -11.32 -25.59 9.96
CA GLY A 69 -10.89 -26.82 9.30
C GLY A 69 -9.40 -27.12 9.46
N ALA A 70 -8.88 -27.97 8.57
CA ALA A 70 -7.50 -28.47 8.67
C ALA A 70 -6.44 -27.41 8.38
N ASP A 71 -6.79 -26.39 7.60
CA ASP A 71 -5.90 -25.31 7.16
C ASP A 71 -6.01 -24.05 8.04
N ALA A 72 -6.68 -24.13 9.20
CA ALA A 72 -6.88 -22.99 10.09
C ALA A 72 -5.57 -22.33 10.55
N GLY A 73 -4.48 -23.10 10.67
CA GLY A 73 -3.14 -22.58 10.95
C GLY A 73 -2.62 -21.66 9.83
N PHE A 74 -2.90 -21.98 8.57
CA PHE A 74 -2.55 -21.15 7.42
C PHE A 74 -3.37 -19.87 7.41
N GLY A 75 -4.66 -19.96 7.71
CA GLY A 75 -5.52 -18.79 7.77
C GLY A 75 -5.17 -17.85 8.90
N ALA A 76 -4.79 -18.36 10.08
CA ALA A 76 -4.30 -17.54 11.18
C ALA A 76 -3.02 -16.78 10.78
N ALA A 77 -2.05 -17.47 10.18
CA ALA A 77 -0.81 -16.85 9.70
C ALA A 77 -1.07 -15.83 8.58
N SER A 78 -1.95 -16.15 7.64
CA SER A 78 -2.36 -15.25 6.55
C SER A 78 -3.02 -13.98 7.09
N LEU A 79 -3.95 -14.14 8.04
CA LEU A 79 -4.64 -13.03 8.67
C LEU A 79 -3.68 -12.12 9.45
N ALA A 80 -2.75 -12.71 10.20
CA ALA A 80 -1.70 -11.96 10.88
C ALA A 80 -0.84 -11.17 9.88
N GLY A 81 -0.61 -11.71 8.68
CA GLY A 81 0.08 -11.02 7.58
C GLY A 81 -0.69 -9.81 7.06
N VAL A 82 -1.99 -9.96 6.79
CA VAL A 82 -2.87 -8.87 6.36
C VAL A 82 -2.90 -7.75 7.40
N GLU A 83 -3.14 -8.10 8.67
CA GLU A 83 -3.25 -7.13 9.77
C GLU A 83 -1.92 -6.42 10.06
N LEU A 84 -0.80 -7.14 9.93
CA LEU A 84 0.53 -6.54 10.01
C LEU A 84 0.76 -5.53 8.88
N ALA A 85 0.37 -5.85 7.65
CA ALA A 85 0.48 -4.94 6.51
C ALA A 85 -0.38 -3.69 6.68
N VAL A 86 -1.64 -3.85 7.10
CA VAL A 86 -2.53 -2.71 7.37
C VAL A 86 -1.96 -1.80 8.45
N ARG A 87 -1.42 -2.36 9.53
CA ARG A 87 -0.72 -1.55 10.55
C ARG A 87 0.43 -0.74 9.95
N ASP A 88 1.27 -1.35 9.12
CA ASP A 88 2.40 -0.66 8.49
C ASP A 88 1.95 0.42 7.49
N ILE A 89 0.85 0.16 6.77
CA ILE A 89 0.23 1.13 5.84
C ILE A 89 -0.32 2.33 6.61
N ASP A 90 -1.06 2.08 7.69
CA ASP A 90 -1.66 3.13 8.53
C ASP A 90 -0.60 3.95 9.26
N GLU A 91 0.46 3.31 9.76
CA GLU A 91 1.63 3.99 10.35
C GLU A 91 2.36 4.90 9.34
N ALA A 92 2.31 4.56 8.05
CA ALA A 92 2.83 5.38 6.96
C ALA A 92 1.86 6.46 6.46
N GLY A 93 0.69 6.61 7.09
CA GLY A 93 -0.30 7.64 6.77
C GLY A 93 -1.53 7.14 6.02
N GLY A 94 -1.69 5.82 5.84
CA GLY A 94 -2.84 5.23 5.17
C GLY A 94 -2.87 5.46 3.66
N VAL A 95 -3.98 5.09 3.02
CA VAL A 95 -4.20 5.31 1.58
C VAL A 95 -4.92 6.65 1.41
N GLY A 96 -4.29 7.59 0.70
CA GLY A 96 -4.85 8.94 0.55
C GLY A 96 -4.99 9.72 1.87
N GLY A 97 -4.27 9.32 2.93
CA GLY A 97 -4.42 9.91 4.27
C GLY A 97 -5.48 9.23 5.15
N VAL A 98 -6.13 8.17 4.66
CA VAL A 98 -7.21 7.46 5.35
C VAL A 98 -6.74 6.06 5.77
N PRO A 99 -6.98 5.64 7.03
CA PRO A 99 -6.66 4.28 7.47
C PRO A 99 -7.41 3.20 6.69
N VAL A 100 -6.76 2.06 6.47
CA VAL A 100 -7.35 0.92 5.76
C VAL A 100 -8.26 0.13 6.70
N ILE A 101 -9.40 -0.34 6.18
CA ILE A 101 -10.31 -1.23 6.92
C ILE A 101 -10.14 -2.66 6.41
N VAL A 102 -10.04 -3.64 7.31
CA VAL A 102 -10.04 -5.05 6.95
C VAL A 102 -11.32 -5.73 7.42
N LEU A 103 -11.97 -6.47 6.52
CA LEU A 103 -13.12 -7.31 6.82
C LEU A 103 -12.72 -8.78 6.64
N HIS A 104 -12.90 -9.59 7.67
CA HIS A 104 -12.52 -11.01 7.63
C HIS A 104 -13.69 -11.89 7.20
N ALA A 105 -13.40 -12.89 6.39
CA ALA A 105 -14.29 -13.99 6.11
C ALA A 105 -13.53 -15.31 6.12
N ASP A 106 -14.14 -16.32 6.76
CA ASP A 106 -13.67 -17.70 6.60
C ASP A 106 -13.86 -18.09 5.13
N ALA A 107 -12.80 -18.61 4.52
CA ALA A 107 -12.80 -18.93 3.10
C ALA A 107 -13.91 -19.92 2.74
N ALA A 108 -14.32 -20.84 3.61
CA ALA A 108 -15.45 -21.76 3.40
C ALA A 108 -15.49 -22.34 1.97
N THR A 109 -16.40 -21.88 1.10
CA THR A 109 -16.50 -22.31 -0.32
C THR A 109 -15.88 -21.33 -1.33
N GLY A 110 -15.14 -20.32 -0.89
CA GLY A 110 -14.65 -19.17 -1.64
C GLY A 110 -15.78 -18.19 -2.00
N ALA A 111 -16.72 -18.63 -2.84
CA ALA A 111 -17.80 -17.80 -3.36
C ALA A 111 -18.72 -17.19 -2.29
N ALA A 112 -19.02 -17.94 -1.22
CA ALA A 112 -19.84 -17.45 -0.11
C ALA A 112 -19.14 -16.35 0.69
N ALA A 113 -17.82 -16.47 0.87
CA ALA A 113 -17.01 -15.46 1.53
C ALA A 113 -17.00 -14.15 0.72
N VAL A 114 -16.77 -14.25 -0.59
CA VAL A 114 -16.82 -13.09 -1.51
C VAL A 114 -18.19 -12.42 -1.46
N THR A 115 -19.28 -13.17 -1.58
CA THR A 115 -20.65 -12.61 -1.54
C THR A 115 -20.93 -11.87 -0.23
N GLY A 116 -20.52 -12.44 0.90
CA GLY A 116 -20.70 -11.82 2.21
C GLY A 116 -19.91 -10.53 2.36
N LEU A 117 -18.67 -10.50 1.87
CA LEU A 117 -17.82 -9.30 1.91
C LEU A 117 -18.27 -8.23 0.92
N ASP A 118 -18.66 -8.60 -0.30
CA ASP A 118 -19.17 -7.68 -1.32
C ASP A 118 -20.39 -6.90 -0.82
N SER A 119 -21.31 -7.58 -0.13
CA SER A 119 -22.48 -6.94 0.50
C SER A 119 -22.13 -5.88 1.57
N ARG A 120 -20.88 -5.88 2.03
CA ARG A 120 -20.34 -4.95 3.03
C ARG A 120 -19.43 -3.88 2.41
N GLY A 121 -19.31 -3.85 1.08
CA GLY A 121 -18.60 -2.79 0.37
C GLY A 121 -17.08 -2.93 0.41
N ILE A 122 -16.53 -4.15 0.22
CA ILE A 122 -15.08 -4.28 0.00
C ILE A 122 -14.65 -3.73 -1.37
N ASP A 123 -13.44 -3.21 -1.46
CA ASP A 123 -12.83 -2.71 -2.70
C ASP A 123 -11.85 -3.70 -3.31
N ALA A 124 -11.28 -4.57 -2.48
CA ALA A 124 -10.34 -5.58 -2.92
C ALA A 124 -10.37 -6.84 -2.04
N ILE A 125 -9.90 -7.96 -2.60
CA ILE A 125 -9.75 -9.23 -1.90
C ILE A 125 -8.27 -9.58 -1.71
N VAL A 126 -7.93 -10.08 -0.53
CA VAL A 126 -6.67 -10.78 -0.27
C VAL A 126 -6.97 -12.23 0.12
N GLY A 127 -6.38 -13.18 -0.60
CA GLY A 127 -6.62 -14.62 -0.48
C GLY A 127 -7.69 -15.15 -1.46
N PRO A 128 -8.06 -16.45 -1.37
CA PRO A 128 -7.65 -17.42 -0.35
C PRO A 128 -6.32 -18.11 -0.63
N ASN A 129 -5.51 -18.24 0.44
CA ASN A 129 -4.25 -18.98 0.38
C ASN A 129 -4.44 -20.50 0.49
N ALA A 130 -5.66 -20.97 0.24
CA ALA A 130 -6.00 -22.38 0.04
C ALA A 130 -6.25 -22.58 -1.46
N VAL A 131 -5.27 -23.15 -2.16
CA VAL A 131 -5.25 -23.26 -3.63
C VAL A 131 -6.54 -23.87 -4.20
N ALA A 132 -7.15 -24.81 -3.51
CA ALA A 132 -8.41 -25.44 -3.92
C ALA A 132 -9.61 -24.48 -3.97
N LEU A 133 -9.58 -23.38 -3.22
CA LEU A 133 -10.65 -22.38 -3.16
C LEU A 133 -10.44 -21.23 -4.14
N ILE A 134 -9.23 -21.05 -4.68
CA ILE A 134 -8.89 -19.94 -5.58
C ILE A 134 -9.85 -19.84 -6.78
N PRO A 135 -10.16 -20.91 -7.54
CA PRO A 135 -11.05 -20.78 -8.69
C PRO A 135 -12.46 -20.30 -8.33
N ALA A 136 -13.04 -20.81 -7.23
CA ALA A 136 -14.38 -20.41 -6.80
C ALA A 136 -14.42 -18.98 -6.26
N THR A 137 -13.34 -18.53 -5.61
CA THR A 137 -13.19 -17.13 -5.20
C THR A 137 -13.04 -16.24 -6.43
N ASP A 138 -12.21 -16.63 -7.40
CA ASP A 138 -11.96 -15.85 -8.61
C ASP A 138 -13.23 -15.66 -9.46
N ASP A 139 -13.99 -16.73 -9.68
CA ASP A 139 -15.28 -16.66 -10.38
C ASP A 139 -16.25 -15.68 -9.68
N ALA A 140 -16.36 -15.77 -8.34
CA ALA A 140 -17.24 -14.90 -7.57
C ALA A 140 -16.77 -13.44 -7.55
N ALA A 141 -15.46 -13.23 -7.40
CA ALA A 141 -14.83 -11.91 -7.40
C ALA A 141 -14.98 -11.23 -8.77
N THR A 142 -14.79 -11.99 -9.85
CA THR A 142 -14.98 -11.52 -11.23
C THR A 142 -16.44 -11.13 -11.47
N ALA A 143 -17.38 -11.95 -11.02
CA ALA A 143 -18.80 -11.65 -11.12
C ALA A 143 -19.20 -10.39 -10.33
N ALA A 144 -18.55 -10.12 -9.19
CA ALA A 144 -18.77 -8.94 -8.36
C ALA A 144 -17.93 -7.71 -8.79
N GLY A 145 -17.00 -7.88 -9.74
CA GLY A 145 -16.04 -6.87 -10.15
C GLY A 145 -15.10 -6.42 -9.03
N VAL A 146 -14.77 -7.30 -8.08
CA VAL A 146 -13.87 -7.03 -6.96
C VAL A 146 -12.47 -7.55 -7.30
N PRO A 147 -11.47 -6.71 -7.54
CA PRO A 147 -10.11 -7.16 -7.80
C PRO A 147 -9.47 -7.73 -6.54
N GLY A 148 -8.39 -8.49 -6.70
CA GLY A 148 -7.64 -8.98 -5.56
C GLY A 148 -6.39 -9.74 -5.94
N LEU A 149 -5.74 -10.26 -4.90
CA LEU A 149 -4.54 -11.07 -5.00
C LEU A 149 -4.65 -12.27 -4.07
N SER A 150 -4.18 -13.42 -4.52
CA SER A 150 -4.14 -14.64 -3.71
C SER A 150 -2.81 -15.34 -3.84
N ALA A 151 -2.29 -15.91 -2.74
CA ALA A 151 -1.13 -16.79 -2.84
C ALA A 151 -1.53 -18.09 -3.53
N SER A 152 -1.01 -18.32 -4.75
CA SER A 152 -1.33 -19.50 -5.55
C SER A 152 -0.19 -20.53 -5.62
N GLY A 153 1.02 -20.14 -5.22
CA GLY A 153 2.20 -20.99 -5.21
C GLY A 153 2.51 -21.60 -3.84
N ASP A 154 3.57 -22.40 -3.80
CA ASP A 154 4.17 -22.84 -2.53
C ASP A 154 4.61 -21.61 -1.71
N ALA A 155 4.28 -21.63 -0.42
CA ALA A 155 4.66 -20.56 0.49
C ALA A 155 6.19 -20.43 0.56
N LEU A 156 6.67 -19.19 0.48
CA LEU A 156 8.06 -18.85 0.61
C LEU A 156 8.49 -18.79 2.08
N THR A 157 9.76 -19.09 2.30
CA THR A 157 10.38 -18.88 3.61
C THR A 157 10.77 -17.41 3.73
N ALA A 158 9.96 -16.63 4.43
CA ALA A 158 10.30 -15.27 4.81
C ALA A 158 11.51 -15.23 5.77
N ASP A 159 12.19 -14.09 5.81
CA ASP A 159 13.33 -13.90 6.71
C ASP A 159 12.91 -13.84 8.20
N GLU A 160 13.86 -14.10 9.11
CA GLU A 160 13.59 -14.13 10.55
C GLU A 160 13.15 -12.77 11.11
N ALA A 161 13.52 -11.66 10.47
CA ALA A 161 13.09 -10.34 10.91
C ALA A 161 11.58 -10.17 10.68
N PHE A 162 11.09 -10.55 9.50
CA PHE A 162 9.67 -10.58 9.19
C PHE A 162 8.93 -11.58 10.08
N LEU A 163 9.43 -12.81 10.23
CA LEU A 163 8.79 -13.82 11.08
C LEU A 163 8.69 -13.37 12.55
N THR A 164 9.67 -12.62 13.04
CA THR A 164 9.61 -12.01 14.38
C THR A 164 8.50 -10.97 14.48
N ARG A 165 8.35 -10.11 13.47
CA ARG A 165 7.27 -9.11 13.43
C ARG A 165 5.89 -9.78 13.34
N LEU A 166 5.77 -10.82 12.53
CA LEU A 166 4.53 -11.58 12.36
C LEU A 166 4.09 -12.25 13.68
N ARG A 167 5.00 -12.94 14.36
CA ARG A 167 4.71 -13.56 15.68
C ARG A 167 4.51 -12.54 16.79
N SER A 168 5.05 -11.33 16.64
CA SER A 168 4.79 -10.23 17.58
C SER A 168 3.40 -9.62 17.35
N ALA A 169 2.93 -9.59 16.11
CA ALA A 169 1.58 -9.17 15.76
C ALA A 169 0.54 -10.19 16.28
N ASP A 170 0.83 -11.49 16.14
CA ASP A 170 0.01 -12.56 16.71
C ASP A 170 0.89 -13.63 17.40
N PRO A 171 1.00 -13.59 18.75
CA PRO A 171 1.75 -14.58 19.51
C PRO A 171 1.11 -15.97 19.57
N THR A 172 -0.11 -16.14 19.05
CA THR A 172 -0.86 -17.41 19.09
C THR A 172 -0.61 -18.28 17.86
N LEU A 173 0.15 -17.78 16.88
CA LEU A 173 0.47 -18.49 15.65
C LEU A 173 1.19 -19.82 15.91
N SER A 174 0.61 -20.91 15.42
CA SER A 174 1.24 -22.23 15.41
C SER A 174 2.24 -22.42 14.26
N GLU A 175 2.14 -21.58 13.23
CA GLU A 175 2.99 -21.57 12.04
C GLU A 175 2.92 -20.22 11.32
N THR A 176 3.67 -20.05 10.23
CA THR A 176 3.81 -18.76 9.54
C THR A 176 3.61 -18.84 8.02
N ARG A 177 3.22 -20.00 7.48
CA ARG A 177 2.99 -20.17 6.04
C ARG A 177 1.89 -19.22 5.55
N TYR A 178 2.07 -18.66 4.36
CA TYR A 178 1.17 -17.69 3.71
C TYR A 178 1.05 -16.31 4.39
N GLY A 179 1.67 -16.10 5.56
CA GLY A 179 1.65 -14.80 6.24
C GLY A 179 2.42 -13.72 5.48
N ALA A 180 3.55 -14.07 4.87
CA ALA A 180 4.37 -13.13 4.11
C ALA A 180 3.71 -12.74 2.79
N GLU A 181 3.11 -13.69 2.10
CA GLU A 181 2.37 -13.51 0.85
C GLU A 181 1.12 -12.66 1.07
N SER A 182 0.40 -12.91 2.17
CA SER A 182 -0.78 -12.10 2.53
C SER A 182 -0.41 -10.67 2.90
N TYR A 183 0.74 -10.48 3.56
CA TYR A 183 1.30 -9.16 3.82
C TYR A 183 1.61 -8.44 2.51
N ASP A 184 2.35 -9.08 1.60
CA ASP A 184 2.74 -8.48 0.31
C ASP A 184 1.52 -8.18 -0.57
N ALA A 185 0.55 -9.08 -0.63
CA ALA A 185 -0.70 -8.87 -1.35
C ALA A 185 -1.47 -7.64 -0.83
N THR A 186 -1.53 -7.47 0.49
CA THR A 186 -2.18 -6.31 1.12
C THR A 186 -1.44 -5.00 0.78
N VAL A 187 -0.10 -5.01 0.82
CA VAL A 187 0.71 -3.85 0.43
C VAL A 187 0.52 -3.53 -1.05
N ILE A 188 0.48 -4.53 -1.94
CA ILE A 188 0.26 -4.30 -3.38
C ILE A 188 -1.11 -3.66 -3.64
N VAL A 189 -2.18 -4.15 -2.99
CA VAL A 189 -3.52 -3.57 -3.11
C VAL A 189 -3.53 -2.10 -2.67
N ALA A 190 -2.92 -1.78 -1.52
CA ALA A 190 -2.84 -0.41 -1.02
C ALA A 190 -2.00 0.50 -1.93
N LEU A 191 -0.90 -0.01 -2.49
CA LEU A 191 -0.08 0.72 -3.46
C LEU A 191 -0.81 0.94 -4.78
N ALA A 192 -1.63 -0.01 -5.24
CA ALA A 192 -2.47 0.16 -6.42
C ALA A 192 -3.49 1.29 -6.23
N ALA A 193 -4.18 1.33 -5.09
CA ALA A 193 -5.08 2.42 -4.74
C ALA A 193 -4.34 3.77 -4.63
N SER A 194 -3.16 3.77 -4.01
CA SER A 194 -2.33 4.98 -3.85
C SER A 194 -1.80 5.52 -5.18
N LEU A 195 -1.34 4.64 -6.06
CA LEU A 195 -0.89 4.99 -7.41
C LEU A 195 -2.05 5.49 -8.28
N ALA A 196 -3.24 4.92 -8.11
CA ALA A 196 -4.44 5.38 -8.78
C ALA A 196 -4.94 6.73 -8.26
N GLY A 197 -4.66 7.06 -6.99
CA GLY A 197 -5.34 8.13 -6.27
C GLY A 197 -6.84 7.87 -6.10
N ASP A 198 -7.24 6.60 -6.14
CA ASP A 198 -8.63 6.13 -6.12
C ASP A 198 -8.67 4.69 -5.59
N ASP A 199 -9.57 4.44 -4.65
CA ASP A 199 -9.85 3.14 -4.03
C ASP A 199 -10.98 2.37 -4.73
N GLY A 200 -11.60 2.94 -5.76
CA GLY A 200 -12.61 2.23 -6.54
C GLY A 200 -12.07 0.96 -7.19
N ARG A 201 -12.86 -0.12 -7.12
CA ARG A 201 -12.52 -1.46 -7.64
C ARG A 201 -11.90 -1.44 -9.04
N ALA A 202 -12.47 -0.68 -9.98
CA ALA A 202 -11.96 -0.60 -11.35
C ALA A 202 -10.58 0.09 -11.45
N SER A 203 -10.33 1.07 -10.57
CA SER A 203 -9.05 1.75 -10.48
C SER A 203 -7.99 0.83 -9.88
N ILE A 204 -8.29 0.17 -8.75
CA ILE A 204 -7.39 -0.84 -8.16
C ILE A 204 -7.05 -1.92 -9.18
N ALA A 205 -8.06 -2.52 -9.81
CA ALA A 205 -7.92 -3.55 -10.85
C ALA A 205 -6.92 -3.14 -11.94
N ARG A 206 -7.02 -1.91 -12.43
CA ARG A 206 -6.17 -1.37 -13.50
C ARG A 206 -4.71 -1.23 -13.08
N PHE A 207 -4.45 -0.85 -11.83
CA PHE A 207 -3.10 -0.51 -11.37
C PHE A 207 -2.37 -1.66 -10.69
N LEU A 208 -3.06 -2.73 -10.28
CA LEU A 208 -2.45 -3.94 -9.68
C LEU A 208 -1.21 -4.44 -10.44
N PRO A 209 -1.23 -4.63 -11.79
CA PRO A 209 -0.07 -5.15 -12.51
C PRO A 209 1.14 -4.19 -12.52
N ALA A 210 0.91 -2.88 -12.34
CA ALA A 210 1.96 -1.86 -12.44
C ALA A 210 2.86 -1.83 -11.19
N ILE A 211 2.37 -2.31 -10.05
CA ILE A 211 3.05 -2.17 -8.75
C ILE A 211 4.36 -2.94 -8.69
N THR A 212 4.51 -4.02 -9.45
CA THR A 212 5.71 -4.87 -9.46
C THR A 212 6.52 -4.74 -10.75
N SER A 213 6.16 -3.82 -11.66
CA SER A 213 6.73 -3.78 -13.02
C SER A 213 7.59 -2.56 -13.34
N GLY A 214 7.66 -1.56 -12.46
CA GLY A 214 8.43 -0.34 -12.71
C GLY A 214 9.94 -0.52 -12.63
N ASP A 215 10.68 0.59 -12.75
CA ASP A 215 12.15 0.59 -12.70
C ASP A 215 12.72 0.89 -11.31
N ILE A 216 11.96 1.57 -10.44
CA ILE A 216 12.45 2.03 -9.13
C ILE A 216 12.05 1.05 -8.03
N GLU A 217 13.03 0.32 -7.49
CA GLU A 217 12.78 -0.64 -6.42
C GLU A 217 12.43 0.02 -5.08
N CYS A 218 11.45 -0.56 -4.42
CA CYS A 218 11.05 -0.24 -3.05
C CYS A 218 10.52 -1.51 -2.38
N SER A 219 10.73 -1.66 -1.06
CA SER A 219 10.43 -2.91 -0.34
C SER A 219 9.42 -2.76 0.81
N SER A 220 8.87 -1.55 1.01
CA SER A 220 7.81 -1.30 1.99
C SER A 220 6.81 -0.29 1.44
N TYR A 221 5.59 -0.28 1.99
CA TYR A 221 4.55 0.66 1.59
C TYR A 221 5.05 2.12 1.68
N GLY A 222 5.62 2.52 2.82
CA GLY A 222 6.14 3.88 3.01
C GLY A 222 7.27 4.25 2.04
N ALA A 223 8.20 3.33 1.76
CA ALA A 223 9.28 3.57 0.80
C ALA A 223 8.74 3.72 -0.64
N CYS A 224 7.76 2.90 -1.02
CA CYS A 224 7.12 3.02 -2.32
C CYS A 224 6.29 4.31 -2.43
N LEU A 225 5.60 4.72 -1.36
CA LEU A 225 4.83 5.96 -1.33
C LEU A 225 5.73 7.19 -1.55
N GLU A 226 6.95 7.19 -0.99
CA GLU A 226 7.94 8.24 -1.24
C GLU A 226 8.31 8.36 -2.73
N VAL A 227 8.48 7.22 -3.41
CA VAL A 227 8.72 7.21 -4.86
C VAL A 227 7.50 7.74 -5.61
N LEU A 228 6.30 7.27 -5.27
CA LEU A 228 5.03 7.66 -5.90
C LEU A 228 4.75 9.18 -5.82
N ASN A 229 5.25 9.87 -4.79
CA ASN A 229 5.17 11.33 -4.69
C ASN A 229 5.94 12.08 -5.77
N SER A 230 6.87 11.40 -6.46
CA SER A 230 7.73 12.00 -7.48
C SER A 230 7.57 11.36 -8.86
N ARG A 231 7.31 10.04 -8.93
CA ARG A 231 7.21 9.25 -10.18
C ARG A 231 6.30 8.04 -9.98
N ALA A 232 5.48 7.77 -10.99
CA ALA A 232 4.59 6.61 -11.05
C ALA A 232 5.29 5.36 -11.65
N ASP A 233 6.44 4.97 -11.09
CA ASP A 233 7.33 3.96 -11.69
C ASP A 233 8.01 3.07 -10.64
N ILE A 234 7.20 2.53 -9.72
CA ILE A 234 7.68 1.66 -8.65
C ILE A 234 7.76 0.19 -9.08
N ARG A 235 8.72 -0.51 -8.50
CA ARG A 235 8.79 -1.97 -8.45
C ARG A 235 8.83 -2.39 -6.99
N TYR A 236 7.65 -2.70 -6.46
CA TYR A 236 7.55 -3.29 -5.13
C TYR A 236 8.13 -4.70 -5.14
N THR A 237 9.07 -4.96 -4.23
CA THR A 237 9.77 -6.24 -4.14
C THR A 237 9.39 -7.08 -2.91
N GLY A 238 8.50 -6.59 -2.04
CA GLY A 238 7.93 -7.40 -0.97
C GLY A 238 8.88 -7.88 0.12
N VAL A 239 8.31 -8.58 1.10
CA VAL A 239 9.05 -9.37 2.10
C VAL A 239 9.31 -10.79 1.62
N THR A 240 8.53 -11.27 0.64
CA THR A 240 8.72 -12.57 0.00
C THR A 240 9.81 -12.55 -1.09
N GLY A 241 10.28 -11.36 -1.50
CA GLY A 241 11.24 -11.21 -2.59
C GLY A 241 10.56 -10.99 -3.93
N GLN A 242 11.24 -11.24 -5.05
CA GLN A 242 10.80 -10.80 -6.39
C GLN A 242 9.39 -11.32 -6.76
N LEU A 243 8.38 -10.48 -6.48
CA LEU A 243 6.96 -10.74 -6.74
C LEU A 243 6.71 -10.69 -8.25
N GLY A 244 6.50 -11.85 -8.86
CA GLY A 244 5.98 -11.93 -10.21
C GLY A 244 4.46 -11.96 -10.20
N VAL A 245 3.79 -10.92 -10.69
CA VAL A 245 2.37 -10.99 -11.08
C VAL A 245 2.32 -11.53 -12.51
N SER A 246 2.38 -12.85 -12.68
CA SER A 246 2.48 -13.50 -14.00
C SER A 246 1.22 -14.29 -14.37
N GLY A 247 0.77 -14.16 -15.62
CA GLY A 247 -0.23 -15.03 -16.25
C GLY A 247 0.34 -16.31 -16.87
N SER A 248 1.65 -16.58 -16.73
CA SER A 248 2.27 -17.81 -17.25
C SER A 248 3.30 -18.41 -16.29
N GLU A 249 3.04 -19.66 -15.92
CA GLU A 249 3.72 -20.60 -15.01
C GLU A 249 3.81 -20.23 -13.51
N PRO A 250 3.36 -21.11 -12.58
CA PRO A 250 3.44 -20.85 -11.15
C PRO A 250 4.89 -21.01 -10.66
N ALA A 251 5.55 -19.90 -10.36
CA ALA A 251 6.76 -19.89 -9.56
C ALA A 251 6.42 -19.81 -8.05
N PRO A 252 7.26 -20.33 -7.14
CA PRO A 252 7.09 -20.14 -5.70
C PRO A 252 6.94 -18.66 -5.34
N GLY A 253 6.00 -18.32 -4.46
CA GLY A 253 5.72 -16.92 -4.09
C GLY A 253 4.94 -16.08 -5.11
N VAL A 254 4.43 -16.69 -6.19
CA VAL A 254 3.56 -15.97 -7.14
C VAL A 254 2.20 -15.69 -6.50
N LEU A 255 1.80 -14.42 -6.56
CA LEU A 255 0.45 -13.98 -6.28
C LEU A 255 -0.37 -14.08 -7.58
N ALA A 256 -1.45 -14.85 -7.53
CA ALA A 256 -2.46 -14.86 -8.58
C ALA A 256 -3.33 -13.61 -8.47
N LEU A 257 -3.62 -13.02 -9.61
CA LEU A 257 -4.66 -12.02 -9.75
C LEU A 257 -6.03 -12.68 -9.57
N ILE A 258 -6.91 -12.02 -8.82
CA ILE A 258 -8.28 -12.45 -8.54
C ILE A 258 -9.24 -11.37 -9.02
N GLY A 259 -10.39 -11.77 -9.56
CA GLY A 259 -11.48 -10.86 -9.91
C GLY A 259 -11.20 -9.97 -11.12
N LEU A 260 -10.23 -10.36 -11.95
CA LEU A 260 -9.85 -9.67 -13.17
C LEU A 260 -10.24 -10.53 -14.37
N ALA A 261 -11.11 -9.99 -15.23
CA ALA A 261 -11.40 -10.60 -16.52
C ALA A 261 -10.15 -10.46 -17.42
N LEU A 262 -9.37 -11.54 -17.53
CA LEU A 262 -8.24 -11.66 -18.45
C LEU A 262 -8.71 -11.78 -19.92
#